data_AF-G2WL51-F1
#
_entry.id   AF-G2WL51-F1
#
_cell.length_a   1.000
_cell.length_b   1.000
_cell.length_c   1.000
_cell.angle_alpha   90.00
_cell.angle_beta   90.00
_cell.angle_gamma   90.00
#
_symmetry.space_group_name_H-M   'P 1'
#
loop_
_entity.id
_entity.type
_entity.pdbx_description
1 polymer ?
#
loop_
_entity_poly.entity_id
_entity_poly.type
_entity_poly.pdbx_seq_one_letter_code
_entity_poly.pdbx_strand_id
1 'polypeptide(L)'
;MSTNILQHVKQLLHNRDVFSFFHNKTGNLNYLDNTTQKPEVFVSPNSAIVSAPTLDSFQALMEKGNFTTLQLAKVGIRMFFSYSVSKYAVLCFSTAIILNRLTVMSSLRSNSTNIRLPLWSKTLLHLVATLSLVKALLQILSQFGLMHELHVSDTDFYALSVYLFVALSDCIEIFISSTTNVPSLICSDFSIWGLSLNLYIISKMPAGQQHIGDNVELLGAVFHRLVIHLVELFHIRAYRLCGEVILNAGFFTAFVTRTY
;
A
#
# COMPACT_ATOMS: atom_id res chain seq x y z
N MET A 1 -31.81 9.55 19.45
CA MET A 1 -31.38 9.44 18.04
C MET A 1 -29.85 9.22 17.94
N SER A 2 -29.25 8.34 18.77
CA SER A 2 -27.78 8.13 18.82
C SER A 2 -27.35 6.65 18.90
N THR A 3 -28.27 5.70 18.77
CA THR A 3 -28.00 4.25 18.91
C THR A 3 -27.54 3.57 17.61
N ASN A 4 -27.73 4.21 16.45
CA ASN A 4 -27.40 3.60 15.15
C ASN A 4 -25.91 3.65 14.77
N ILE A 5 -25.17 4.65 15.24
CA ILE A 5 -23.74 4.80 14.88
C ILE A 5 -22.92 3.70 15.55
N LEU A 6 -23.24 3.33 16.79
CA LEU A 6 -22.54 2.27 17.51
C LEU A 6 -22.80 0.88 16.90
N GLN A 7 -24.02 0.62 16.44
CA GLN A 7 -24.33 -0.61 15.70
C GLN A 7 -23.66 -0.63 14.34
N HIS A 8 -23.63 0.49 13.60
CA HIS A 8 -22.89 0.56 12.34
C HIS A 8 -21.38 0.45 12.52
N VAL A 9 -20.80 1.02 13.59
CA VAL A 9 -19.39 0.86 13.91
C VAL A 9 -19.08 -0.57 14.36
N LYS A 10 -19.96 -1.22 15.15
CA LYS A 10 -19.83 -2.65 15.47
C LYS A 10 -19.93 -3.53 14.23
N GLN A 11 -20.82 -3.21 13.30
CA GLN A 11 -21.00 -3.96 12.06
C GLN A 11 -19.85 -3.71 11.08
N LEU A 12 -19.28 -2.49 11.05
CA LEU A 12 -18.05 -2.18 10.32
C LEU A 12 -16.83 -2.87 10.94
N LEU A 13 -16.73 -2.94 12.27
CA LEU A 13 -15.66 -3.67 12.97
C LEU A 13 -15.81 -5.18 12.80
N HIS A 14 -17.03 -5.72 12.82
CA HIS A 14 -17.31 -7.12 12.55
C HIS A 14 -17.06 -7.50 11.09
N ASN A 15 -17.33 -6.59 10.14
CA ASN A 15 -16.91 -6.78 8.74
C ASN A 15 -15.41 -6.57 8.55
N ARG A 16 -14.75 -5.79 9.42
CA ARG A 16 -13.29 -5.70 9.53
C ARG A 16 -12.69 -6.96 10.17
N ASP A 17 -13.47 -7.79 10.87
CA ASP A 17 -13.02 -9.10 11.33
C ASP A 17 -12.81 -10.10 10.20
N VAL A 18 -13.32 -9.83 8.99
CA VAL A 18 -12.91 -10.55 7.78
C VAL A 18 -11.42 -10.29 7.48
N PHE A 19 -10.86 -9.15 7.90
CA PHE A 19 -9.42 -8.88 7.92
C PHE A 19 -8.74 -9.30 9.24
N SER A 20 -9.46 -9.42 10.36
CA SER A 20 -8.89 -9.97 11.61
C SER A 20 -8.71 -11.48 11.59
N PHE A 21 -9.27 -12.18 10.60
CA PHE A 21 -8.92 -13.58 10.32
C PHE A 21 -7.42 -13.77 10.00
N PHE A 22 -6.72 -12.72 9.58
CA PHE A 22 -5.26 -12.75 9.43
C PHE A 22 -4.48 -12.69 10.75
N HIS A 23 -5.14 -12.39 11.87
CA HIS A 23 -4.50 -12.26 13.18
C HIS A 23 -4.56 -13.54 14.04
N ASN A 24 -5.28 -14.59 13.62
CA ASN A 24 -5.48 -15.78 14.46
C ASN A 24 -4.79 -17.06 13.95
N LYS A 25 -3.55 -16.95 13.48
CA LYS A 25 -2.69 -18.14 13.28
C LYS A 25 -1.18 -17.82 13.36
N THR A 26 -0.75 -17.23 14.47
CA THR A 26 0.67 -17.28 14.93
C THR A 26 0.77 -18.04 16.25
N GLY A 27 0.07 -19.17 16.32
CA GLY A 27 0.11 -20.12 17.43
C GLY A 27 0.64 -21.49 16.98
N ASN A 28 1.79 -21.53 16.30
CA ASN A 28 2.70 -22.68 16.32
C ASN A 28 4.00 -22.35 15.57
N LEU A 29 4.98 -21.82 16.30
CA LEU A 29 6.38 -21.78 15.87
C LEU A 29 7.21 -22.61 16.85
N ASN A 30 6.85 -23.89 16.97
CA ASN A 30 7.78 -24.92 17.42
C ASN A 30 8.51 -25.44 16.19
N TYR A 31 9.45 -24.69 15.63
CA TYR A 31 10.57 -25.25 14.85
C TYR A 31 11.63 -24.15 14.65
N LEU A 32 12.88 -24.56 14.90
CA LEU A 32 14.13 -23.79 14.91
C LEU A 32 14.37 -22.90 16.13
N ASP A 33 14.56 -23.57 17.27
CA ASP A 33 15.63 -23.19 18.19
C ASP A 33 17.02 -23.49 17.56
N ASN A 34 18.05 -22.78 18.00
CA ASN A 34 19.47 -22.77 17.57
C ASN A 34 19.86 -21.93 16.34
N THR A 35 20.24 -20.68 16.58
CA THR A 35 21.68 -20.31 16.60
C THR A 35 21.89 -18.92 17.19
N THR A 36 22.71 -18.89 18.24
CA THR A 36 23.10 -17.73 19.03
C THR A 36 24.01 -16.81 18.22
N GLN A 37 23.53 -15.62 17.84
CA GLN A 37 24.40 -14.46 17.61
C GLN A 37 23.63 -13.15 17.82
N LYS A 38 24.09 -12.42 18.83
CA LYS A 38 23.54 -11.15 19.32
C LYS A 38 23.98 -10.04 18.35
N PRO A 39 23.09 -9.31 17.65
CA PRO A 39 23.51 -8.18 16.82
C PRO A 39 23.64 -6.93 17.69
N GLU A 40 24.81 -6.29 17.61
CA GLU A 40 25.07 -4.97 18.18
C GLU A 40 24.12 -3.93 17.55
N VAL A 41 23.44 -3.18 18.42
CA VAL A 41 22.50 -2.14 18.04
C VAL A 41 23.29 -0.90 17.66
N PHE A 42 23.48 -0.68 16.35
CA PHE A 42 23.99 0.60 15.83
C PHE A 42 22.81 1.59 15.72
N VAL A 43 22.69 2.46 16.72
CA VAL A 43 21.70 3.55 16.72
C VAL A 43 22.21 4.68 15.82
N SER A 44 21.53 4.93 14.71
CA SER A 44 21.74 6.15 13.90
C SER A 44 21.25 7.38 14.67
N PRO A 45 22.03 8.47 14.83
CA PRO A 45 21.73 9.52 15.81
C PRO A 45 20.58 10.48 15.44
N ASN A 46 19.93 10.33 14.28
CA ASN A 46 19.05 11.37 13.74
C ASN A 46 17.61 10.91 13.41
N SER A 47 17.16 9.75 13.87
CA SER A 47 15.73 9.42 13.82
C SER A 47 15.01 10.11 14.98
N ALA A 48 14.37 11.24 14.70
CA ALA A 48 13.38 11.81 15.61
C ALA A 48 12.39 10.70 15.99
N ILE A 49 12.42 10.30 17.25
CA ILE A 49 11.59 9.25 17.84
C ILE A 49 10.14 9.75 17.85
N VAL A 50 9.48 9.66 16.69
CA VAL A 50 8.03 9.76 16.59
C VAL A 50 7.48 8.39 16.94
N SER A 51 7.37 8.26 18.25
CA SER A 51 6.83 7.24 19.13
C SER A 51 6.04 6.09 18.45
N ALA A 52 6.56 4.87 18.60
CA ALA A 52 5.90 3.58 18.44
C ALA A 52 4.73 3.23 19.42
N PRO A 53 4.49 3.89 20.58
CA PRO A 53 3.57 3.40 21.60
C PRO A 53 2.09 3.57 21.22
N THR A 54 1.76 4.15 20.06
CA THR A 54 0.37 4.26 19.60
C THR A 54 -0.14 2.96 19.02
N LEU A 55 0.68 2.25 18.24
CA LEU A 55 0.32 0.97 17.64
C LEU A 55 0.30 -0.12 18.71
N ASP A 56 1.32 -0.12 19.59
CA ASP A 56 1.37 -1.00 20.76
C ASP A 56 0.16 -0.80 21.68
N SER A 57 -0.26 0.46 21.90
CA SER A 57 -1.46 0.75 22.70
C SER A 57 -2.75 0.29 22.04
N PHE A 58 -2.81 0.20 20.72
CA PHE A 58 -3.95 -0.32 19.98
C PHE A 58 -3.98 -1.85 20.04
N GLN A 59 -2.84 -2.50 19.84
CA GLN A 59 -2.70 -3.95 19.92
C GLN A 59 -3.00 -4.46 21.33
N ALA A 60 -2.45 -3.81 22.36
CA ALA A 60 -2.76 -4.09 23.76
C ALA A 60 -4.21 -3.75 24.14
N LEU A 61 -4.87 -2.85 23.39
CA LEU A 61 -6.31 -2.66 23.49
C LEU A 61 -6.98 -3.91 22.92
N MET A 62 -6.81 -4.21 21.63
CA MET A 62 -7.46 -5.32 20.91
C MET A 62 -7.38 -6.67 21.64
N GLU A 63 -6.27 -6.96 22.31
CA GLU A 63 -6.06 -8.18 23.11
C GLU A 63 -6.99 -8.29 24.34
N LYS A 64 -7.45 -7.15 24.91
CA LYS A 64 -8.31 -7.13 26.11
C LYS A 64 -9.80 -7.39 25.84
N GLY A 65 -10.23 -7.46 24.57
CA GLY A 65 -11.57 -7.88 24.13
C GLY A 65 -12.79 -7.08 24.60
N ASN A 66 -12.67 -6.17 25.58
CA ASN A 66 -13.79 -5.48 26.21
C ASN A 66 -13.63 -3.95 26.11
N PHE A 67 -14.20 -3.36 25.05
CA PHE A 67 -13.95 -1.96 24.67
C PHE A 67 -15.12 -1.04 24.94
N THR A 68 -14.81 0.11 25.55
CA THR A 68 -15.70 1.27 25.52
C THR A 68 -15.45 2.08 24.25
N THR A 69 -16.51 2.62 23.67
CA THR A 69 -16.46 3.49 22.46
C THR A 69 -15.50 4.65 22.62
N LEU A 70 -15.42 5.19 23.84
CA LEU A 70 -14.54 6.30 24.19
C LEU A 70 -13.06 5.92 24.12
N GLN A 71 -12.69 4.71 24.55
CA GLN A 71 -11.29 4.25 24.47
C GLN A 71 -10.87 4.03 23.02
N LEU A 72 -11.74 3.41 22.21
CA LEU A 72 -11.46 3.20 20.78
C LEU A 72 -11.33 4.55 20.04
N ALA A 73 -12.22 5.50 20.32
CA ALA A 73 -12.15 6.85 19.74
C ALA A 73 -10.86 7.57 20.13
N LYS A 74 -10.45 7.49 21.41
CA LYS A 74 -9.21 8.12 21.89
C LYS A 74 -7.97 7.57 21.19
N VAL A 75 -7.88 6.25 21.02
CA VAL A 75 -6.76 5.62 20.31
C VAL A 75 -6.80 5.96 18.82
N GLY A 76 -7.97 5.92 18.18
CA GLY A 76 -8.14 6.28 16.78
C GLY A 76 -7.75 7.73 16.48
N ILE A 77 -8.17 8.68 17.32
CA ILE A 77 -7.78 10.10 17.20
C ILE A 77 -6.26 10.25 17.31
N ARG A 78 -5.63 9.57 18.28
CA ARG A 78 -4.18 9.62 18.46
C ARG A 78 -3.43 9.05 17.26
N MET A 79 -3.89 7.93 16.70
CA MET A 79 -3.32 7.36 15.47
C MET A 79 -3.47 8.29 14.28
N PHE A 80 -4.64 8.93 14.12
CA PHE A 80 -4.89 9.88 13.04
C PHE A 80 -3.94 11.08 13.11
N PHE A 81 -3.75 11.68 14.29
CA PHE A 81 -2.80 12.78 14.46
C PHE A 81 -1.36 12.34 14.23
N SER A 82 -0.99 11.14 14.71
CA SER A 82 0.35 10.58 14.48
C SER A 82 0.63 10.36 12.99
N TYR A 83 -0.35 9.82 12.25
CA TYR A 83 -0.26 9.70 10.79
C TYR A 83 -0.19 11.08 10.12
N SER A 84 -1.02 12.04 10.52
CA SER A 84 -1.11 13.36 9.88
C SER A 84 0.20 14.17 9.92
N VAL A 85 1.04 13.94 10.93
CA VAL A 85 2.36 14.57 11.07
C VAL A 85 3.48 13.71 10.46
N SER A 86 3.16 12.51 9.99
CA SER A 86 4.15 11.60 9.40
C SER A 86 4.59 12.01 8.00
N LYS A 87 5.78 11.56 7.59
CA LYS A 87 6.30 11.72 6.23
C LYS A 87 5.36 11.13 5.17
N TYR A 88 4.65 10.05 5.50
CA TYR A 88 3.70 9.38 4.60
C TYR A 88 2.47 10.24 4.30
N ALA A 89 1.95 10.98 5.29
CA ALA A 89 0.87 11.93 5.06
C ALA A 89 1.32 13.08 4.15
N VAL A 90 2.50 13.65 4.40
CA VAL A 90 3.07 14.72 3.55
C VAL A 90 3.22 14.24 2.10
N LEU A 91 3.74 13.03 1.90
CA LEU A 91 3.86 12.42 0.58
C LEU A 91 2.49 12.15 -0.06
N CYS A 92 1.52 11.63 0.70
CA CYS A 92 0.14 11.45 0.23
C CYS A 92 -0.49 12.74 -0.28
N PHE A 93 -0.40 13.81 0.51
CA PHE A 93 -0.91 15.13 0.11
C PHE A 93 -0.18 15.68 -1.11
N SER A 94 1.16 15.54 -1.15
CA SER A 94 1.97 16.01 -2.27
C SER A 94 1.59 15.29 -3.58
N THR A 95 1.48 13.96 -3.54
CA THR A 95 1.03 13.16 -4.68
C THR A 95 -0.37 13.55 -5.11
N ALA A 96 -1.32 13.73 -4.17
CA ALA A 96 -2.68 14.16 -4.51
C ALA A 96 -2.71 15.53 -5.20
N ILE A 97 -1.89 16.49 -4.77
CA ILE A 97 -1.77 17.81 -5.42
C ILE A 97 -1.23 17.66 -6.84
N ILE A 98 -0.19 16.85 -7.04
CA ILE A 98 0.43 16.59 -8.35
C ILE A 98 -0.60 15.95 -9.29
N LEU A 99 -1.28 14.89 -8.85
CA LEU A 99 -2.28 14.21 -9.66
C LEU A 99 -3.44 15.15 -10.01
N ASN A 100 -3.93 15.94 -9.05
CA ASN A 100 -4.97 16.93 -9.32
C ASN A 100 -4.53 17.96 -10.36
N ARG A 101 -3.29 18.46 -10.28
CA ARG A 101 -2.72 19.38 -11.29
C ARG A 101 -2.65 18.73 -12.67
N LEU A 102 -2.20 17.49 -12.76
CA LEU A 102 -2.16 16.74 -14.03
C LEU A 102 -3.57 16.57 -14.60
N THR A 103 -4.55 16.20 -13.78
CA THR A 103 -5.94 16.03 -14.21
C THR A 103 -6.56 17.35 -14.65
N VAL A 104 -6.37 18.47 -13.94
CA VAL A 104 -6.91 19.78 -14.34
C VAL A 104 -6.24 20.31 -15.62
N MET A 105 -4.96 20.01 -15.84
CA MET A 105 -4.27 20.38 -17.07
C MET A 105 -4.83 19.64 -18.31
N SER A 106 -5.61 18.57 -18.12
CA SER A 106 -6.40 17.91 -19.17
C SER A 106 -7.68 18.66 -19.51
N SER A 107 -8.41 19.18 -18.51
CA SER A 107 -9.75 19.76 -18.71
C SER A 107 -9.70 21.07 -19.48
N LEU A 108 -8.66 21.87 -19.28
CA LEU A 108 -8.39 23.12 -20.01
C LEU A 108 -8.00 22.89 -21.49
N ARG A 109 -7.61 21.66 -21.86
CA ARG A 109 -7.14 21.31 -23.22
C ARG A 109 -8.21 20.65 -24.08
N SER A 110 -9.41 20.42 -23.53
CA SER A 110 -10.53 19.73 -24.19
C SER A 110 -10.98 20.34 -25.54
N ASN A 111 -10.62 21.60 -25.82
CA ASN A 111 -10.90 22.27 -27.09
C ASN A 111 -9.69 22.40 -28.05
N SER A 112 -8.53 21.91 -27.64
CA SER A 112 -7.29 21.94 -28.44
C SER A 112 -7.04 20.58 -29.08
N THR A 113 -6.64 20.59 -30.35
CA THR A 113 -6.30 19.41 -31.16
C THR A 113 -5.50 18.38 -30.35
N ASN A 114 -5.91 17.11 -30.41
CA ASN A 114 -5.28 16.00 -29.70
C ASN A 114 -3.76 15.98 -30.01
N ILE A 115 -2.94 16.33 -29.02
CA ILE A 115 -1.49 16.32 -29.17
C ILE A 115 -1.07 14.85 -29.14
N ARG A 116 -0.78 14.31 -30.33
CA ARG A 116 -0.25 12.96 -30.47
C ARG A 116 1.18 12.96 -29.93
N LEU A 117 1.36 12.44 -28.72
CA LEU A 117 2.70 12.13 -28.22
C LEU A 117 3.36 11.12 -29.17
N PRO A 118 4.66 11.27 -29.48
CA PRO A 118 5.37 10.27 -30.24
C PRO A 118 5.34 8.94 -29.47
N LEU A 119 5.09 7.83 -30.18
CA LEU A 119 4.94 6.50 -29.56
C LEU A 119 6.13 6.18 -28.64
N TRP A 120 7.35 6.52 -29.08
CA TRP A 120 8.57 6.34 -28.29
C TRP A 120 8.50 6.98 -26.90
N SER A 121 7.97 8.20 -26.78
CA SER A 121 7.84 8.87 -25.48
C SER A 121 6.84 8.16 -24.57
N LYS A 122 5.70 7.71 -25.13
CA LYS A 122 4.71 6.92 -24.40
C LYS A 122 5.31 5.61 -23.91
N THR A 123 5.97 4.86 -24.79
CA THR A 123 6.59 3.58 -24.47
C THR A 123 7.67 3.73 -23.40
N LEU A 124 8.54 4.75 -23.51
CA LEU A 124 9.60 5.01 -22.53
C LEU A 124 9.04 5.34 -21.14
N LEU A 125 7.99 6.16 -21.05
CA LEU A 125 7.37 6.49 -19.78
C LEU A 125 6.73 5.26 -19.11
N HIS A 126 5.99 4.44 -19.86
CA HIS A 126 5.46 3.17 -19.34
C HIS A 126 6.56 2.17 -18.98
N LEU A 127 7.67 2.15 -19.71
CA LEU A 127 8.83 1.32 -19.38
C LEU A 127 9.44 1.73 -18.03
N VAL A 128 9.63 3.04 -17.79
CA VAL A 128 10.14 3.57 -16.51
C VAL A 128 9.20 3.21 -15.36
N ALA A 129 7.89 3.35 -15.55
CA ALA A 129 6.90 2.96 -14.55
C ALA A 129 6.95 1.45 -14.28
N THR A 130 7.03 0.63 -15.32
CA THR A 130 7.11 -0.84 -15.21
C THR A 130 8.36 -1.28 -14.47
N LEU A 131 9.54 -0.74 -14.82
CA LEU A 131 10.80 -1.04 -14.13
C LEU A 131 10.77 -0.64 -12.65
N SER A 132 10.17 0.50 -12.33
CA SER A 132 9.99 0.97 -10.96
C SER A 132 9.08 0.03 -10.15
N LEU A 133 7.97 -0.40 -10.74
CA LEU A 133 7.06 -1.37 -10.11
C LEU A 133 7.67 -2.77 -9.97
N VAL A 134 8.48 -3.22 -10.93
CA VAL A 134 9.23 -4.48 -10.80
C VAL A 134 10.21 -4.41 -9.62
N LYS A 135 10.89 -3.27 -9.42
CA LYS A 135 11.73 -3.08 -8.22
C LYS A 135 10.90 -3.12 -6.93
N ALA A 136 9.77 -2.44 -6.90
CA ALA A 136 8.85 -2.50 -5.75
C ALA A 136 8.39 -3.94 -5.48
N LEU A 137 8.03 -4.68 -6.53
CA LEU A 137 7.61 -6.08 -6.45
C LEU A 137 8.72 -6.95 -5.84
N LEU A 138 9.95 -6.82 -6.33
CA LEU A 138 11.09 -7.57 -5.80
C LEU A 138 11.38 -7.23 -4.33
N GLN A 139 11.24 -5.97 -3.93
CA GLN A 139 11.36 -5.55 -2.53
C GLN A 139 10.27 -6.16 -1.65
N ILE A 140 9.03 -6.24 -2.14
CA ILE A 140 7.94 -6.88 -1.39
C ILE A 140 8.17 -8.39 -1.28
N LEU A 141 8.61 -9.04 -2.37
CA LEU A 141 8.94 -10.48 -2.37
C LEU A 141 10.10 -10.83 -1.44
N SER A 142 11.11 -9.95 -1.30
CA SER A 142 12.19 -10.16 -0.34
C SER A 142 11.71 -10.11 1.11
N GLN A 143 10.66 -9.33 1.41
CA GLN A 143 10.01 -9.34 2.73
C GLN A 143 9.23 -10.63 3.02
N PHE A 144 8.85 -11.41 2.00
CA PHE A 144 8.28 -12.75 2.18
C PHE A 144 9.34 -13.86 2.34
N GLY A 145 10.64 -13.52 2.33
CA GLY A 145 11.73 -14.50 2.43
C GLY A 145 12.00 -15.27 1.13
N LEU A 146 11.38 -14.88 0.01
CA LEU A 146 11.60 -15.52 -1.29
C LEU A 146 12.94 -15.12 -1.93
N MET A 147 13.47 -13.94 -1.58
CA MET A 147 14.71 -13.37 -2.14
C MET A 147 15.54 -12.74 -1.02
N HIS A 148 16.43 -13.52 -0.40
CA HIS A 148 17.16 -13.08 0.80
C HIS A 148 18.17 -11.95 0.52
N GLU A 149 18.76 -11.90 -0.68
CA GLU A 149 19.77 -10.89 -1.05
C GLU A 149 19.23 -9.46 -1.19
N LEU A 150 17.91 -9.30 -1.34
CA LEU A 150 17.25 -8.00 -1.51
C LEU A 150 16.45 -7.58 -0.26
N HIS A 151 16.68 -8.24 0.87
CA HIS A 151 15.99 -7.91 2.11
C HIS A 151 16.50 -6.58 2.65
N VAL A 152 15.58 -5.61 2.76
CA VAL A 152 15.87 -4.31 3.36
C VAL A 152 15.49 -4.39 4.83
N SER A 153 16.48 -4.27 5.72
CA SER A 153 16.29 -4.28 7.17
C SER A 153 15.63 -3.00 7.69
N ASP A 154 15.80 -1.88 6.99
CA ASP A 154 15.15 -0.60 7.31
C ASP A 154 13.73 -0.54 6.73
N THR A 155 12.74 -0.74 7.60
CA THR A 155 11.30 -0.74 7.25
C THR A 155 10.81 0.63 6.80
N ASP A 156 11.35 1.73 7.33
CA ASP A 156 11.03 3.09 6.91
C ASP A 156 11.49 3.31 5.45
N PHE A 157 12.74 2.93 5.14
CA PHE A 157 13.30 3.07 3.79
C PHE A 157 12.56 2.19 2.77
N TYR A 158 12.27 0.94 3.14
CA TYR A 158 11.45 0.03 2.34
C TYR A 158 10.08 0.64 2.02
N ALA A 159 9.35 1.08 3.05
CA ALA A 159 8.01 1.61 2.90
C ALA A 159 7.98 2.89 2.05
N LEU A 160 8.96 3.79 2.23
CA LEU A 160 9.10 5.00 1.43
C LEU A 160 9.44 4.68 -0.03
N SER A 161 10.34 3.72 -0.28
CA SER A 161 10.74 3.32 -1.63
C SER A 161 9.55 2.78 -2.41
N VAL A 162 8.79 1.86 -1.81
CA VAL A 162 7.60 1.29 -2.44
C VAL A 162 6.55 2.39 -2.70
N TYR A 163 6.31 3.29 -1.73
CA TYR A 163 5.39 4.41 -1.93
C TYR A 163 5.77 5.26 -3.15
N LEU A 164 7.05 5.63 -3.27
CA LEU A 164 7.53 6.49 -4.35
C LEU A 164 7.42 5.81 -5.72
N PHE A 165 7.75 4.52 -5.84
CA PHE A 165 7.59 3.78 -7.09
C PHE A 165 6.14 3.68 -7.53
N VAL A 166 5.24 3.43 -6.57
CA VAL A 166 3.81 3.34 -6.81
C VAL A 166 3.30 4.74 -7.21
N ALA A 167 3.55 5.79 -6.43
CA ALA A 167 3.14 7.16 -6.75
C ALA A 167 3.68 7.67 -8.10
N LEU A 168 4.92 7.33 -8.47
CA LEU A 168 5.49 7.64 -9.78
C LEU A 168 4.69 6.99 -10.92
N SER A 169 4.31 5.73 -10.75
CA SER A 169 3.48 4.99 -11.71
C SER A 169 2.11 5.67 -11.92
N ASP A 170 1.45 6.17 -10.85
CA ASP A 170 0.21 6.96 -11.00
C ASP A 170 0.45 8.23 -11.79
N CYS A 171 1.50 8.98 -11.44
CA CYS A 171 1.80 10.25 -12.08
C CYS A 171 2.02 10.05 -13.58
N ILE A 172 2.71 8.98 -13.97
CA ILE A 172 2.94 8.63 -15.37
C ILE A 172 1.63 8.28 -16.08
N GLU A 173 0.77 7.45 -15.49
CA GLU A 173 -0.51 7.09 -16.10
C GLU A 173 -1.41 8.31 -16.29
N ILE A 174 -1.57 9.13 -15.25
CA ILE A 174 -2.39 10.35 -15.33
C ILE A 174 -1.79 11.35 -16.32
N PHE A 175 -0.47 11.52 -16.34
CA PHE A 175 0.19 12.42 -17.29
C PHE A 175 -0.04 11.98 -18.75
N ILE A 176 0.15 10.70 -19.07
CA ILE A 176 -0.03 10.18 -20.43
C ILE A 176 -1.49 10.26 -20.85
N SER A 177 -2.41 9.78 -20.01
CA SER A 177 -3.86 9.82 -20.29
C SER A 177 -4.35 11.25 -20.46
N SER A 178 -3.94 12.17 -19.58
CA SER A 178 -4.22 13.61 -19.68
C SER A 178 -3.66 14.23 -20.96
N THR A 179 -2.46 13.83 -21.40
CA THR A 179 -1.80 14.47 -22.55
C THR A 179 -2.34 13.96 -23.88
N THR A 180 -2.72 12.68 -23.92
CA THR A 180 -3.25 12.02 -25.12
C THR A 180 -4.77 12.07 -25.24
N ASN A 181 -5.45 12.70 -24.27
CA ASN A 181 -6.92 12.76 -24.16
C ASN A 181 -7.57 11.36 -24.22
N VAL A 182 -6.92 10.37 -23.62
CA VAL A 182 -7.45 9.01 -23.51
C VAL A 182 -7.89 8.77 -22.06
N PRO A 183 -9.00 8.06 -21.81
CA PRO A 183 -9.38 7.70 -20.44
C PRO A 183 -8.23 7.04 -19.68
N SER A 184 -7.97 7.55 -18.48
CA SER A 184 -7.00 6.97 -17.55
C SER A 184 -7.47 5.61 -17.07
N LEU A 185 -6.55 4.65 -17.04
CA LEU A 185 -6.79 3.37 -16.41
C LEU A 185 -6.51 3.49 -14.91
N ILE A 186 -7.58 3.68 -14.13
CA ILE A 186 -7.48 3.81 -12.68
C ILE A 186 -7.75 2.45 -12.03
N CYS A 187 -6.92 2.08 -11.07
CA CYS A 187 -7.18 1.01 -10.12
C CYS A 187 -7.99 1.61 -8.95
N SER A 188 -9.25 1.19 -8.78
CA SER A 188 -10.14 1.69 -7.72
C SER A 188 -9.84 1.11 -6.35
N ASP A 189 -9.22 -0.06 -6.32
CA ASP A 189 -9.24 -0.93 -5.14
C ASP A 189 -8.21 -0.50 -4.09
N PHE A 190 -7.23 0.31 -4.51
CA PHE A 190 -6.17 0.81 -3.66
C PHE A 190 -6.03 2.33 -3.79
N SER A 191 -6.72 3.06 -2.91
CA SER A 191 -6.56 4.52 -2.83
C SER A 191 -5.14 4.89 -2.38
N ILE A 192 -4.61 6.01 -2.89
CA ILE A 192 -3.29 6.53 -2.51
C ILE A 192 -3.19 6.80 -1.02
N TRP A 193 -4.30 7.28 -0.43
CA TRP A 193 -4.40 7.47 1.00
C TRP A 193 -4.30 6.13 1.76
N GLY A 194 -5.09 5.13 1.36
CA GLY A 194 -5.07 3.79 1.97
C GLY A 194 -3.68 3.15 1.88
N LEU A 195 -3.02 3.26 0.73
CA LEU A 195 -1.65 2.80 0.53
C LEU A 195 -0.65 3.52 1.47
N SER A 196 -0.73 4.84 1.55
CA SER A 196 0.16 5.62 2.43
C SER A 196 -0.04 5.29 3.91
N LEU A 197 -1.27 4.96 4.30
CA LEU A 197 -1.61 4.58 5.66
C LEU A 197 -1.08 3.17 5.97
N ASN A 198 -1.26 2.21 5.06
CA ASN A 198 -0.71 0.86 5.21
C ASN A 198 0.83 0.92 5.34
N LEU A 199 1.51 1.67 4.47
CA LEU A 199 2.96 1.86 4.53
C LEU A 199 3.43 2.59 5.81
N TYR A 200 2.64 3.55 6.33
CA TYR A 200 2.90 4.13 7.64
C TYR A 200 2.81 3.10 8.77
N ILE A 201 1.84 2.19 8.73
CA ILE A 201 1.73 1.12 9.72
C ILE A 201 2.97 0.22 9.63
N ILE A 202 3.34 -0.24 8.43
CA ILE A 202 4.53 -1.08 8.20
C ILE A 202 5.81 -0.40 8.74
N SER A 203 5.95 0.91 8.52
CA SER A 203 7.11 1.69 8.99
C SER A 203 7.25 1.71 10.52
N LYS A 204 6.14 1.59 11.24
CA LYS A 204 6.10 1.66 12.71
C LYS A 204 6.14 0.30 13.39
N MET A 205 6.24 -0.78 12.63
CA MET A 205 6.31 -2.14 13.18
C MET A 205 7.70 -2.43 13.76
N PRO A 206 7.78 -3.19 14.87
CA PRO A 206 9.05 -3.60 15.44
C PRO A 206 9.81 -4.54 14.50
N ALA A 207 11.13 -4.37 14.44
CA ALA A 207 12.03 -5.19 13.63
C ALA A 207 11.85 -6.68 13.96
N GLY A 208 11.52 -7.49 12.94
CA GLY A 208 11.29 -8.94 13.07
C GLY A 208 9.83 -9.39 13.02
N GLN A 209 8.85 -8.48 13.12
CA GLN A 209 7.44 -8.80 12.85
C GLN A 209 7.10 -8.56 11.38
N GLN A 210 7.09 -9.62 10.58
CA GLN A 210 6.62 -9.58 9.19
C GLN A 210 5.10 -9.76 9.15
N HIS A 211 4.36 -8.67 8.94
CA HIS A 211 2.93 -8.76 8.64
C HIS A 211 2.73 -9.20 7.19
N ILE A 212 2.58 -10.51 7.01
CA ILE A 212 2.28 -11.13 5.71
C ILE A 212 1.00 -10.51 5.10
N GLY A 213 0.00 -10.15 5.93
CA GLY A 213 -1.25 -9.53 5.46
C GLY A 213 -1.05 -8.16 4.80
N ASP A 214 -0.35 -7.25 5.47
CA ASP A 214 -0.11 -5.88 4.97
C ASP A 214 0.74 -5.88 3.70
N ASN A 215 1.72 -6.79 3.62
CA ASN A 215 2.52 -6.99 2.40
C ASN A 215 1.72 -7.64 1.25
N VAL A 216 0.67 -8.43 1.53
CA VAL A 216 -0.21 -9.00 0.48
C VAL A 216 -1.09 -7.93 -0.14
N GLU A 217 -1.62 -6.99 0.65
CA GLU A 217 -2.34 -5.83 0.11
C GLU A 217 -1.44 -4.98 -0.79
N LEU A 218 -0.20 -4.73 -0.34
CA LEU A 218 0.80 -4.00 -1.10
C LEU A 218 1.18 -4.72 -2.40
N LEU A 219 1.31 -6.05 -2.34
CA LEU A 219 1.55 -6.91 -3.48
C LEU A 219 0.41 -6.80 -4.50
N GLY A 220 -0.85 -6.82 -4.04
CA GLY A 220 -2.03 -6.56 -4.86
C GLY A 220 -1.94 -5.21 -5.57
N ALA A 221 -1.74 -4.13 -4.81
CA ALA A 221 -1.64 -2.79 -5.37
C ALA A 221 -0.56 -2.68 -6.47
N VAL A 222 0.60 -3.29 -6.27
CA VAL A 222 1.69 -3.30 -7.25
C VAL A 222 1.33 -4.15 -8.49
N PHE A 223 0.76 -5.34 -8.32
CA PHE A 223 0.37 -6.20 -9.46
C PHE A 223 -0.70 -5.55 -10.34
N HIS A 224 -1.74 -4.97 -9.73
CA HIS A 224 -2.79 -4.27 -10.48
C HIS A 224 -2.20 -3.14 -11.34
N ARG A 225 -1.26 -2.35 -10.80
CA ARG A 225 -0.58 -1.30 -11.57
C ARG A 225 0.36 -1.84 -12.63
N LEU A 226 1.03 -2.95 -12.35
CA LEU A 226 1.91 -3.59 -13.31
C LEU A 226 1.10 -4.08 -14.52
N VAL A 227 -0.09 -4.67 -14.30
CA VAL A 227 -1.03 -5.03 -15.38
C VAL A 227 -1.43 -3.81 -16.20
N ILE A 228 -1.78 -2.68 -15.57
CA ILE A 228 -2.14 -1.45 -16.28
C ILE A 228 -1.00 -1.02 -17.23
N HIS A 229 0.23 -0.92 -16.72
CA HIS A 229 1.35 -0.49 -17.56
C HIS A 229 1.76 -1.51 -18.62
N LEU A 230 1.68 -2.82 -18.35
CA LEU A 230 1.93 -3.84 -19.38
C LEU A 230 0.88 -3.77 -20.49
N VAL A 231 -0.39 -3.65 -20.15
CA VAL A 231 -1.49 -3.54 -21.11
C VAL A 231 -1.34 -2.29 -21.98
N GLU A 232 -0.89 -1.17 -21.40
CA GLU A 232 -0.54 0.04 -22.15
C GLU A 232 0.68 -0.14 -23.05
N LEU A 233 1.72 -0.81 -22.57
CA LEU A 233 2.97 -1.04 -23.28
C LEU A 233 2.76 -1.90 -24.53
N PHE A 234 1.91 -2.92 -24.43
CA PHE A 234 1.56 -3.81 -25.54
C PHE A 234 0.36 -3.31 -26.37
N HIS A 235 -0.20 -2.15 -26.05
CA HIS A 235 -1.37 -1.58 -26.73
C HIS A 235 -2.63 -2.47 -26.71
N ILE A 236 -2.77 -3.35 -25.72
CA ILE A 236 -3.85 -4.35 -25.61
C ILE A 236 -4.93 -3.96 -24.59
N ARG A 237 -5.30 -2.67 -24.53
CA ARG A 237 -6.26 -2.10 -23.55
C ARG A 237 -7.56 -2.92 -23.39
N ALA A 238 -8.04 -3.54 -24.47
CA ALA A 238 -9.23 -4.39 -24.46
C ALA A 238 -9.15 -5.60 -23.50
N TYR A 239 -7.94 -6.12 -23.25
CA TYR A 239 -7.71 -7.28 -22.40
C TYR A 239 -7.46 -6.93 -20.93
N ARG A 240 -7.56 -5.64 -20.55
CA ARG A 240 -7.38 -5.20 -19.16
C ARG A 240 -8.26 -5.98 -18.20
N LEU A 241 -9.55 -6.10 -18.50
CA LEU A 241 -10.51 -6.77 -17.63
C LEU A 241 -10.13 -8.24 -17.38
N CYS A 242 -9.59 -8.92 -18.39
CA CYS A 242 -9.07 -10.28 -18.23
C CYS A 242 -7.92 -10.33 -17.23
N GLY A 243 -6.97 -9.39 -17.30
CA GLY A 243 -5.87 -9.28 -16.34
C GLY A 243 -6.34 -9.03 -14.92
N GLU A 244 -7.30 -8.12 -14.73
CA GLU A 244 -7.91 -7.81 -13.42
C GLU A 244 -8.62 -9.04 -12.83
N VAL A 245 -9.39 -9.78 -13.65
CA VAL A 245 -10.07 -11.01 -13.22
C VAL A 245 -9.08 -12.09 -12.82
N ILE A 246 -8.01 -12.29 -13.59
CA ILE A 246 -6.96 -13.27 -13.27
C ILE A 246 -6.29 -12.93 -11.94
N LEU A 247 -5.92 -11.66 -11.72
CA LEU A 247 -5.32 -11.21 -10.47
C LEU A 247 -6.27 -11.42 -9.29
N ASN A 248 -7.51 -10.96 -9.40
CA ASN A 248 -8.50 -11.09 -8.33
C ASN A 248 -8.80 -12.56 -8.01
N ALA A 249 -8.91 -13.43 -9.01
CA ALA A 249 -9.07 -14.86 -8.80
C ALA A 249 -7.86 -15.48 -8.10
N GLY A 250 -6.64 -15.05 -8.45
CA GLY A 250 -5.41 -15.47 -7.81
C GLY A 250 -5.35 -15.07 -6.34
N PHE A 251 -5.61 -13.80 -6.03
CA PHE A 251 -5.66 -13.30 -4.65
C PHE A 251 -6.78 -13.94 -3.83
N PHE A 252 -7.95 -14.16 -4.44
CA PHE A 252 -9.05 -14.88 -3.79
C PHE A 252 -8.68 -16.33 -3.47
N THR A 253 -8.04 -17.03 -4.41
CA THR A 253 -7.57 -18.41 -4.18
C THR A 253 -6.54 -18.45 -3.06
N ALA A 254 -5.56 -17.53 -3.07
CA ALA A 254 -4.56 -17.41 -2.02
C ALA A 254 -5.18 -17.07 -0.64
N PHE A 255 -6.24 -16.27 -0.62
CA PHE A 255 -6.99 -15.98 0.58
C PHE A 255 -7.69 -17.25 1.13
N VAL A 256 -8.39 -17.99 0.26
CA VAL A 256 -9.09 -19.22 0.64
C VAL A 256 -8.13 -20.29 1.16
N THR A 257 -7.00 -20.53 0.46
CA THR A 257 -6.01 -21.55 0.87
C THR A 257 -5.28 -21.20 2.16
N ARG A 258 -5.23 -19.92 2.55
CA ARG A 258 -4.69 -19.52 3.85
C ARG A 258 -5.71 -19.63 4.97
N THR A 259 -6.99 -19.48 4.63
CA THR A 259 -8.10 -19.45 5.60
C THR A 259 -8.52 -20.85 6.02
N TYR A 260 -8.52 -21.80 5.09
CA TYR A 260 -8.93 -23.20 5.29
C TYR A 260 -7.74 -24.15 5.20
#